data_AF-A0A0E3PI57-F1
#
_entry.id   AF-A0A0E3PI57-F1
#
_cell.length_a   1.000
_cell.length_b   1.000
_cell.length_c   1.000
_cell.angle_alpha   90.00
_cell.angle_beta   90.00
_cell.angle_gamma   90.00
#
_symmetry.space_group_name_H-M   'P 1'
#
loop_
_entity.id
_entity.type
_entity.pdbx_description
1 polymer ?
#
loop_
_entity_poly.entity_id
_entity_poly.type
_entity_poly.pdbx_seq_one_letter_code
_entity_poly.pdbx_strand_id
1 'polypeptide(L)'
;MQNTVEKTIGEVFQEFLVEQRARLSPKIYSGYEKTIFYFKKYLNGQAPAYLNEEDEGLLAKLYEKEDKEYCEVFGPAYIGSSEMQGFLGHFMIGSVVASKAFLKTVGTVMAKLVKWMYEKGYMGYGEYKVTSDIVKRLKVDMPVAEEISDLMCLYAVSNPVASCTEVLDDFFFITGIEPGKLWFKSRQTGEKVGLVIVPEYISSMCKPGWTICLLLGKNGKVWKILESGNMYPCLVFV
;
A
#
# COMPACT_ATOMS: atom_id res chain seq x y z
N MET A 1 2.53 29.53 6.05
CA MET A 1 3.94 29.58 6.50
C MET A 1 4.79 29.53 5.24
N GLN A 2 5.68 30.50 5.02
CA GLN A 2 6.61 30.48 3.88
C GLN A 2 7.64 29.37 4.12
N ASN A 3 7.47 28.23 3.46
CA ASN A 3 8.46 27.14 3.46
C ASN A 3 9.49 27.43 2.36
N THR A 4 10.65 27.98 2.73
CA THR A 4 11.86 27.85 1.91
C THR A 4 12.26 26.39 1.90
N VAL A 5 12.16 25.73 0.75
CA VAL A 5 12.60 24.34 0.55
C VAL A 5 14.13 24.32 0.57
N GLU A 6 14.74 24.00 1.72
CA GLU A 6 16.21 23.86 1.82
C GLU A 6 16.74 22.62 1.08
N LYS A 7 15.90 21.59 0.92
CA LYS A 7 16.15 20.40 0.10
C LYS A 7 14.84 19.83 -0.46
N THR A 8 14.88 19.42 -1.71
CA THR A 8 13.82 18.65 -2.37
C THR A 8 13.78 17.21 -1.85
N ILE A 9 12.64 16.54 -2.00
CA ILE A 9 12.51 15.10 -1.73
C ILE A 9 13.54 14.29 -2.52
N GLY A 10 13.77 14.66 -3.79
CA GLY A 10 14.77 14.02 -4.64
C GLY A 10 16.17 14.05 -4.04
N GLU A 11 16.59 15.22 -3.52
CA GLU A 11 17.89 15.38 -2.85
C GLU A 11 17.97 14.60 -1.54
N VAL A 12 16.89 14.57 -0.75
CA VAL A 12 16.81 13.79 0.50
C VAL A 12 16.95 12.29 0.20
N PHE A 13 16.32 11.80 -0.87
CA PHE A 13 16.46 10.39 -1.29
C PHE A 13 17.86 10.07 -1.78
N GLN A 14 18.49 10.96 -2.54
CA GLN A 14 19.88 10.78 -2.97
C GLN A 14 20.84 10.73 -1.78
N GLU A 15 20.70 11.65 -0.82
CA GLU A 15 21.52 11.64 0.39
C GLU A 15 21.35 10.33 1.16
N PHE A 16 20.12 9.89 1.38
CA PHE A 16 19.84 8.60 2.04
C PHE A 16 20.57 7.46 1.32
N LEU A 17 20.40 7.34 0.00
CA LEU A 17 20.99 6.27 -0.81
C LEU A 17 22.52 6.31 -0.80
N VAL A 18 23.14 7.48 -0.91
CA VAL A 18 24.61 7.62 -0.86
C VAL A 18 25.15 7.09 0.48
N GLU A 19 24.54 7.45 1.60
CA GLU A 19 24.93 6.92 2.92
C GLU A 19 24.68 5.43 3.05
N GLN A 20 23.60 4.91 2.46
CA GLN A 20 23.34 3.47 2.44
C GLN A 20 24.36 2.71 1.61
N ARG A 21 24.81 3.28 0.48
CA ARG A 21 25.78 2.64 -0.42
C ARG A 21 27.14 2.46 0.25
N ALA A 22 27.56 3.41 1.07
CA ALA A 22 28.83 3.36 1.79
C ALA A 22 28.91 2.21 2.81
N ARG A 23 27.76 1.69 3.28
CA ARG A 23 27.69 0.72 4.38
C ARG A 23 27.11 -0.65 4.01
N LEU A 24 26.45 -0.78 2.87
CA LEU A 24 25.73 -1.99 2.47
C LEU A 24 26.45 -2.72 1.34
N SER A 25 26.32 -4.05 1.32
CA SER A 25 26.75 -4.84 0.16
C SER A 25 25.93 -4.47 -1.10
N PRO A 26 26.49 -4.63 -2.31
CA PRO A 26 25.79 -4.30 -3.55
C PRO A 26 24.42 -4.98 -3.70
N LYS A 27 24.31 -6.25 -3.26
CA LYS A 27 23.06 -7.02 -3.31
C LYS A 27 21.96 -6.45 -2.42
N ILE A 28 22.32 -5.95 -1.24
CA ILE A 28 21.33 -5.34 -0.33
C ILE A 28 20.98 -3.94 -0.83
N TYR A 29 21.99 -3.18 -1.26
CA TYR A 29 21.84 -1.82 -1.74
C TYR A 29 20.91 -1.72 -2.96
N SER A 30 20.96 -2.65 -3.91
CA SER A 30 20.03 -2.66 -5.05
C SER A 30 18.56 -2.75 -4.63
N GLY A 31 18.26 -3.41 -3.51
CA GLY A 31 16.92 -3.42 -2.91
C GLY A 31 16.48 -2.06 -2.39
N TYR A 32 17.42 -1.25 -1.88
CA TYR A 32 17.16 0.13 -1.46
C TYR A 32 16.89 1.03 -2.65
N GLU A 33 17.74 0.98 -3.68
CA GLU A 33 17.55 1.76 -4.91
C GLU A 33 16.19 1.45 -5.54
N LYS A 34 15.86 0.17 -5.68
CA LYS A 34 14.58 -0.25 -6.24
C LYS A 34 13.39 0.20 -5.38
N THR A 35 13.51 0.18 -4.05
CA THR A 35 12.46 0.66 -3.16
C THR A 35 12.24 2.18 -3.30
N ILE A 36 13.33 2.95 -3.25
CA ILE A 36 13.27 4.42 -3.37
C ILE A 36 12.78 4.84 -4.76
N PHE A 37 13.15 4.09 -5.80
CA PHE A 37 12.61 4.29 -7.15
C PHE A 37 11.07 4.18 -7.18
N TYR A 38 10.49 3.12 -6.60
CA TYR A 38 9.04 2.98 -6.55
C TYR A 38 8.38 4.03 -5.66
N PHE A 39 9.01 4.42 -4.57
CA PHE A 39 8.48 5.47 -3.71
C PHE A 39 8.46 6.82 -4.43
N LYS A 40 9.52 7.17 -5.17
CA LYS A 40 9.55 8.34 -6.06
C LYS A 40 8.45 8.27 -7.11
N LYS A 41 8.24 7.11 -7.75
CA LYS A 41 7.15 6.93 -8.73
C LYS A 41 5.76 7.14 -8.11
N TYR A 42 5.54 6.62 -6.90
CA TYR A 42 4.30 6.86 -6.17
C TYR A 42 4.10 8.34 -5.85
N LEU A 43 5.11 9.01 -5.32
CA LEU A 43 5.02 10.43 -4.96
C LEU A 43 4.79 11.32 -6.20
N ASN A 44 5.45 11.03 -7.32
CA ASN A 44 5.26 11.82 -8.55
C ASN A 44 3.91 11.54 -9.21
N GLY A 45 3.39 10.31 -9.13
CA GLY A 45 2.18 9.92 -9.84
C GLY A 45 0.88 10.04 -9.05
N GLN A 46 0.90 9.83 -7.73
CA GLN A 46 -0.33 9.70 -6.91
C GLN A 46 -0.41 10.68 -5.75
N ALA A 47 0.72 11.15 -5.19
CA ALA A 47 0.67 12.15 -4.12
C ALA A 47 0.07 13.51 -4.53
N PRO A 48 0.11 13.98 -5.79
CA PRO A 48 -0.51 15.25 -6.19
C PRO A 48 -2.02 15.31 -5.89
N ALA A 49 -2.71 14.17 -5.90
CA ALA A 49 -4.16 14.10 -5.64
C ALA A 49 -4.55 14.53 -4.21
N TYR A 50 -3.57 14.69 -3.31
CA TYR A 50 -3.79 15.08 -1.91
C TYR A 50 -3.24 16.47 -1.59
N LEU A 51 -2.76 17.21 -2.60
CA LEU A 51 -2.32 18.60 -2.42
C LEU A 51 -3.51 19.52 -2.15
N ASN A 52 -3.24 20.61 -1.44
CA ASN A 52 -4.16 21.74 -1.39
C ASN A 52 -4.08 22.54 -2.71
N GLU A 53 -5.05 23.42 -2.95
CA GLU A 53 -5.15 24.20 -4.19
C GLU A 53 -3.89 25.06 -4.46
N GLU A 54 -3.24 25.59 -3.42
CA GLU A 54 -2.03 26.41 -3.57
C GLU A 54 -0.84 25.57 -4.08
N ASP A 55 -0.61 24.43 -3.44
CA ASP A 55 0.46 23.50 -3.81
C ASP A 55 0.21 22.83 -5.17
N GLU A 56 -1.04 22.51 -5.49
CA GLU A 56 -1.43 21.99 -6.80
C GLU A 56 -1.12 23.03 -7.89
N GLY A 57 -1.50 24.29 -7.68
CA GLY A 57 -1.20 25.38 -8.60
C GLY A 57 0.30 25.62 -8.77
N LEU A 58 1.08 25.51 -7.70
CA LEU A 58 2.54 25.58 -7.75
C LEU A 58 3.13 24.45 -8.60
N LEU A 59 2.73 23.20 -8.33
CA LEU A 59 3.20 22.03 -9.06
C LEU A 59 2.84 22.13 -10.55
N ALA A 60 1.59 22.45 -10.88
CA ALA A 60 1.14 22.58 -12.27
C ALA A 60 1.94 23.64 -13.04
N LYS A 61 2.20 24.80 -12.42
CA LYS A 61 2.98 25.88 -13.01
C LYS A 61 4.44 25.47 -13.26
N LEU A 62 5.06 24.75 -12.32
CA LEU A 62 6.45 24.29 -12.46
C LEU A 62 6.58 23.15 -13.45
N TYR A 63 5.58 22.26 -13.52
CA TYR A 63 5.50 21.23 -14.54
C TYR A 63 5.41 21.83 -15.95
N GLU A 64 4.51 22.80 -16.17
CA GLU A 64 4.35 23.44 -17.49
C GLU A 64 5.62 24.17 -17.97
N LYS A 65 6.36 24.80 -17.04
CA LYS A 65 7.51 25.64 -17.39
C LYS A 65 8.84 24.89 -17.42
N GLU A 66 9.00 23.90 -16.57
CA GLU A 66 10.30 23.29 -16.26
C GLU A 66 10.26 21.75 -16.24
N ASP A 67 9.11 21.13 -16.54
CA ASP A 67 8.90 19.67 -16.49
C ASP A 67 9.24 19.06 -15.12
N LYS A 68 9.06 19.85 -14.05
CA LYS A 68 9.34 19.43 -12.68
C LYS A 68 8.23 18.57 -12.10
N GLU A 69 8.60 17.42 -11.56
CA GLU A 69 7.67 16.53 -10.85
C GLU A 69 7.63 16.81 -9.34
N TYR A 70 6.65 16.20 -8.64
CA TYR A 70 6.42 16.38 -7.20
C TYR A 70 7.70 16.34 -6.35
N CYS A 71 8.54 15.32 -6.54
CA CYS A 71 9.76 15.13 -5.76
C CYS A 71 10.86 16.18 -6.02
N GLU A 72 10.73 16.98 -7.09
CA GLU A 72 11.65 18.06 -7.46
C GLU A 72 11.14 19.44 -7.02
N VAL A 73 9.86 19.52 -6.66
CA VAL A 73 9.20 20.74 -6.17
C VAL A 73 9.15 20.77 -4.66
N PHE A 74 8.73 19.68 -4.04
CA PHE A 74 8.43 19.64 -2.61
C PHE A 74 9.61 19.12 -1.78
N GLY A 75 9.66 19.59 -0.53
CA GLY A 75 10.65 19.17 0.46
C GLY A 75 10.18 18.00 1.34
N PRO A 76 11.03 17.51 2.26
CA PRO A 76 10.75 16.33 3.07
C PRO A 76 9.53 16.46 4.00
N ALA A 77 9.06 17.68 4.27
CA ALA A 77 7.84 17.92 5.06
C ALA A 77 6.57 17.33 4.41
N TYR A 78 6.62 17.06 3.11
CA TYR A 78 5.55 16.41 2.35
C TYR A 78 5.61 14.87 2.41
N ILE A 79 6.54 14.31 3.19
CA ILE A 79 6.61 12.86 3.44
C ILE A 79 6.22 12.61 4.89
N GLY A 80 4.99 12.15 5.09
CA GLY A 80 4.46 11.78 6.40
C GLY A 80 3.76 10.44 6.40
N SER A 81 2.91 10.29 7.42
CA SER A 81 2.11 9.10 7.68
C SER A 81 1.16 8.75 6.52
N SER A 82 0.56 9.74 5.88
CA SER A 82 -0.35 9.56 4.73
C SER A 82 0.38 8.98 3.51
N GLU A 83 1.52 9.55 3.13
CA GLU A 83 2.30 9.10 1.97
C GLU A 83 2.87 7.70 2.21
N MET A 84 3.29 7.41 3.44
CA MET A 84 3.79 6.09 3.83
C MET A 84 2.67 5.05 3.83
N GLN A 85 1.46 5.42 4.27
CA GLN A 85 0.29 4.55 4.20
C GLN A 85 -0.15 4.30 2.76
N GLY A 86 -0.24 5.33 1.93
CA GLY A 86 -0.62 5.19 0.52
C GLY A 86 0.40 4.36 -0.27
N PHE A 87 1.70 4.58 -0.04
CA PHE A 87 2.74 3.80 -0.69
C PHE A 87 2.71 2.32 -0.31
N LEU A 88 2.78 2.01 0.99
CA LEU A 88 2.92 0.64 1.47
C LEU A 88 1.60 -0.13 1.47
N GLY A 89 0.50 0.55 1.77
CA GLY A 89 -0.82 -0.06 1.93
C GLY A 89 -1.62 -0.16 0.64
N HIS A 90 -1.27 0.62 -0.40
CA HIS A 90 -2.02 0.66 -1.65
C HIS A 90 -1.13 0.51 -2.89
N PHE A 91 -0.21 1.44 -3.13
CA PHE A 91 0.58 1.48 -4.37
C PHE A 91 1.42 0.20 -4.59
N MET A 92 2.13 -0.25 -3.56
CA MET A 92 3.00 -1.42 -3.67
C MET A 92 2.24 -2.73 -3.93
N ILE A 93 0.95 -2.78 -3.61
CA ILE A 93 0.09 -3.94 -3.79
C ILE A 93 -0.68 -3.84 -5.12
N GLY A 94 -1.28 -2.67 -5.38
CA GLY A 94 -2.16 -2.46 -6.53
C GLY A 94 -1.45 -2.10 -7.83
N SER A 95 -0.24 -1.53 -7.75
CA SER A 95 0.44 -0.91 -8.91
C SER A 95 1.79 -1.53 -9.24
N VAL A 96 2.30 -2.44 -8.41
CA VAL A 96 3.61 -3.06 -8.59
C VAL A 96 3.49 -4.58 -8.49
N VAL A 97 3.88 -5.30 -9.55
CA VAL A 97 4.06 -6.75 -9.48
C VAL A 97 5.31 -7.04 -8.65
N ALA A 98 5.11 -7.33 -7.37
CA ALA A 98 6.18 -7.44 -6.38
C ALA A 98 6.12 -8.78 -5.66
N SER A 99 7.23 -9.52 -5.65
CA SER A 99 7.30 -10.75 -4.85
C SER A 99 7.24 -10.43 -3.36
N LYS A 100 6.69 -11.37 -2.57
CA LYS A 100 6.70 -11.33 -1.10
C LYS A 100 8.07 -10.99 -0.50
N ALA A 101 9.15 -11.51 -1.09
CA ALA A 101 10.52 -11.22 -0.66
C ALA A 101 10.91 -9.75 -0.91
N PHE A 102 10.51 -9.18 -2.05
CA PHE A 102 10.73 -7.77 -2.34
C PHE A 102 9.87 -6.88 -1.43
N LEU A 103 8.61 -7.23 -1.17
CA LEU A 103 7.75 -6.48 -0.23
C LEU A 103 8.35 -6.40 1.19
N LYS A 104 8.96 -7.49 1.68
CA LYS A 104 9.72 -7.47 2.95
C LYS A 104 10.91 -6.51 2.92
N THR A 105 11.57 -6.40 1.76
CA THR A 105 12.67 -5.47 1.55
C THR A 105 12.16 -4.04 1.59
N VAL A 106 11.08 -3.74 0.86
CA VAL A 106 10.43 -2.43 0.84
C VAL A 106 10.08 -1.98 2.26
N GLY A 107 9.34 -2.78 3.03
CA GLY A 107 8.99 -2.41 4.41
C GLY A 107 10.21 -2.18 5.32
N THR A 108 11.31 -2.90 5.08
CA THR A 108 12.56 -2.70 5.83
C THR A 108 13.27 -1.40 5.45
N VAL A 109 13.33 -1.09 4.16
CA VAL A 109 13.93 0.15 3.65
C VAL A 109 13.12 1.35 4.12
N MET A 110 11.79 1.31 4.01
CA MET A 110 10.92 2.40 4.46
C MET A 110 11.02 2.65 5.96
N ALA A 111 11.09 1.59 6.78
CA ALA A 111 11.32 1.76 8.23
C ALA A 111 12.65 2.44 8.55
N LYS A 112 13.69 2.16 7.77
CA LYS A 112 15.01 2.81 7.91
C LYS A 112 15.00 4.24 7.40
N LEU A 113 14.31 4.52 6.29
CA LEU A 113 14.15 5.87 5.76
C LEU A 113 13.47 6.79 6.78
N VAL A 114 12.33 6.36 7.34
CA VAL A 114 11.60 7.15 8.36
C VAL A 114 12.47 7.45 9.58
N LYS A 115 13.19 6.43 10.08
CA LYS A 115 14.13 6.62 11.19
C LYS A 115 15.25 7.60 10.82
N TRP A 116 15.84 7.44 9.64
CA TRP A 116 16.94 8.28 9.17
C TRP A 116 16.50 9.73 8.96
N MET A 117 15.31 9.96 8.39
CA MET A 117 14.74 11.31 8.24
C MET A 117 14.55 12.01 9.58
N TYR A 118 14.08 11.29 10.61
CA TYR A 118 14.00 11.82 11.97
C TYR A 118 15.39 12.16 12.54
N GLU A 119 16.36 11.24 12.43
CA GLU A 119 17.73 11.45 12.92
C GLU A 119 18.44 12.64 12.21
N LYS A 120 18.09 12.90 10.96
CA LYS A 120 18.57 14.05 10.17
C LYS A 120 17.82 15.36 10.41
N GLY A 121 16.74 15.33 11.18
CA GLY A 121 15.89 16.50 11.42
C GLY A 121 14.92 16.84 10.28
N TYR A 122 14.78 15.99 9.27
CA TYR A 122 13.81 16.15 8.18
C TYR A 122 12.37 15.82 8.58
N MET A 123 12.19 15.16 9.73
CA MET A 123 10.89 14.78 10.27
C MET A 123 10.84 15.08 11.77
N GLY A 124 9.81 15.79 12.23
CA GLY A 124 9.61 16.06 13.65
C GLY A 124 9.22 14.81 14.44
N TYR A 125 9.46 14.80 15.77
CA TYR A 125 9.21 13.63 16.61
C TYR A 125 7.74 13.15 16.60
N GLY A 126 6.79 14.08 16.57
CA GLY A 126 5.35 13.76 16.51
C GLY A 126 5.01 12.96 15.25
N GLU A 127 5.40 13.48 14.09
CA GLU A 127 5.19 12.82 12.79
C GLU A 127 5.97 11.50 12.69
N TYR A 128 7.21 11.48 13.19
CA TYR A 128 8.04 10.28 13.25
C TYR A 128 7.35 9.14 14.00
N LYS A 129 6.75 9.43 15.16
CA LYS A 129 6.07 8.41 15.97
C LYS A 129 4.91 7.78 15.19
N VAL A 130 4.02 8.60 14.64
CA VAL A 130 2.85 8.13 13.87
C VAL A 130 3.29 7.36 12.63
N THR A 131 4.20 7.94 11.86
CA THR A 131 4.73 7.34 10.63
C THR A 131 5.46 6.03 10.90
N SER A 132 6.27 5.97 11.96
CA SER A 132 7.00 4.75 12.34
C SER A 132 6.04 3.62 12.68
N ASP A 133 4.94 3.89 13.39
CA ASP A 133 3.96 2.88 13.77
C ASP A 133 3.18 2.34 12.57
N ILE A 134 2.80 3.21 11.62
CA ILE A 134 2.20 2.79 10.34
C ILE A 134 3.16 1.89 9.56
N VAL A 135 4.42 2.30 9.41
CA VAL A 135 5.40 1.53 8.64
C VAL A 135 5.71 0.21 9.32
N LYS A 136 5.82 0.15 10.65
CA LYS A 136 6.01 -1.11 11.39
C LYS A 136 4.89 -2.10 11.12
N ARG A 137 3.64 -1.64 11.16
CA ARG A 137 2.47 -2.47 10.84
C ARG A 137 2.49 -2.95 9.40
N LEU A 138 2.58 -2.03 8.44
CA LEU A 138 2.49 -2.36 7.01
C LEU A 138 3.69 -3.17 6.51
N LYS A 139 4.87 -3.02 7.11
CA LYS A 139 6.04 -3.89 6.83
C LYS A 139 5.73 -5.38 7.06
N VAL A 140 4.89 -5.70 8.04
CA VAL A 140 4.48 -7.08 8.36
C VAL A 140 3.29 -7.48 7.51
N ASP A 141 2.32 -6.58 7.36
CA ASP A 141 1.01 -6.90 6.81
C ASP A 141 1.02 -6.97 5.28
N MET A 142 1.76 -6.11 4.59
CA MET A 142 1.81 -6.07 3.12
C MET A 142 2.29 -7.40 2.49
N PRO A 143 3.39 -8.05 2.95
CA PRO A 143 3.78 -9.36 2.42
C PRO A 143 2.79 -10.49 2.73
N VAL A 144 1.97 -10.35 3.78
CA VAL A 144 0.92 -11.32 4.14
C VAL A 144 -0.30 -11.10 3.26
N ALA A 145 -0.67 -9.84 3.00
CA ALA A 145 -1.75 -9.49 2.10
C ALA A 145 -1.51 -10.05 0.69
N GLU A 146 -0.29 -9.89 0.16
CA GLU A 146 0.10 -10.49 -1.14
C GLU A 146 -0.08 -12.01 -1.16
N GLU A 147 0.37 -12.69 -0.11
CA GLU A 147 0.23 -14.15 -0.01
C GLU A 147 -1.24 -14.59 0.04
N ILE A 148 -2.11 -13.82 0.71
CA ILE A 148 -3.55 -14.11 0.72
C ILE A 148 -4.15 -13.88 -0.66
N SER A 149 -3.75 -12.82 -1.39
CA SER A 149 -4.20 -12.57 -2.77
C SER A 149 -3.93 -13.80 -3.67
N ASP A 150 -2.69 -14.31 -3.64
CA ASP A 150 -2.29 -15.49 -4.40
C ASP A 150 -3.11 -16.73 -4.02
N LEU A 151 -3.28 -16.97 -2.72
CA LEU A 151 -4.00 -18.14 -2.21
C LEU A 151 -5.50 -18.08 -2.53
N MET A 152 -6.12 -16.90 -2.46
CA MET A 152 -7.52 -16.69 -2.82
C MET A 152 -7.75 -16.88 -4.32
N CYS A 153 -6.85 -16.34 -5.15
CA CYS A 153 -6.89 -16.53 -6.60
C CYS A 153 -6.75 -18.02 -6.96
N LEU A 154 -5.77 -18.71 -6.40
CA LEU A 154 -5.59 -20.15 -6.60
C LEU A 154 -6.81 -20.96 -6.13
N TYR A 155 -7.41 -20.58 -4.99
CA TYR A 155 -8.62 -21.21 -4.48
C TYR A 155 -9.79 -21.05 -5.45
N ALA A 156 -10.03 -19.84 -5.97
CA ALA A 156 -11.10 -19.57 -6.92
C ALA A 156 -10.94 -20.40 -8.21
N VAL A 157 -9.73 -20.41 -8.79
CA VAL A 157 -9.41 -21.20 -9.98
C VAL A 157 -9.58 -22.70 -9.76
N SER A 158 -9.20 -23.20 -8.58
CA SER A 158 -9.28 -24.63 -8.25
C SER A 158 -10.70 -25.10 -7.88
N ASN A 159 -11.63 -24.17 -7.63
CA ASN A 159 -12.99 -24.47 -7.17
C ASN A 159 -14.03 -23.74 -8.04
N PRO A 160 -14.11 -24.03 -9.35
CA PRO A 160 -15.02 -23.34 -10.25
C PRO A 160 -16.48 -23.57 -9.84
N VAL A 161 -17.28 -22.51 -9.93
CA VAL A 161 -18.71 -22.54 -9.59
C VAL A 161 -19.52 -22.63 -10.88
N ALA A 162 -20.29 -23.72 -11.04
CA ALA A 162 -21.04 -23.98 -12.27
C ALA A 162 -22.21 -23.02 -12.52
N SER A 163 -22.85 -22.54 -11.46
CA SER A 163 -23.97 -21.59 -11.56
C SER A 163 -24.12 -20.76 -10.28
N CYS A 164 -24.54 -19.50 -10.47
CA CYS A 164 -24.82 -18.56 -9.39
C CYS A 164 -26.18 -17.90 -9.63
N THR A 165 -26.93 -17.64 -8.57
CA THR A 165 -28.21 -16.91 -8.64
C THR A 165 -28.02 -15.40 -8.55
N GLU A 166 -26.87 -14.96 -8.03
CA GLU A 166 -26.53 -13.58 -7.77
C GLU A 166 -25.00 -13.45 -7.87
N VAL A 167 -24.51 -12.33 -8.41
CA VAL A 167 -23.08 -12.03 -8.55
C VAL A 167 -22.83 -10.62 -8.03
N LEU A 168 -21.78 -10.45 -7.25
CA LEU A 168 -21.31 -9.16 -6.74
C LEU A 168 -19.84 -8.98 -7.11
N ASP A 169 -19.51 -7.86 -7.74
CA ASP A 169 -18.15 -7.44 -8.05
C ASP A 169 -17.85 -6.16 -7.28
N ASP A 170 -16.98 -6.24 -6.28
CA ASP A 170 -16.68 -5.10 -5.42
C ASP A 170 -15.35 -5.26 -4.66
N PHE A 171 -14.94 -4.16 -4.04
CA PHE A 171 -14.08 -4.17 -2.87
C PHE A 171 -14.89 -4.51 -1.62
N PHE A 172 -14.40 -5.47 -0.85
CA PHE A 172 -15.07 -5.96 0.34
C PHE A 172 -14.20 -5.76 1.57
N PHE A 173 -14.77 -5.19 2.63
CA PHE A 173 -14.15 -5.17 3.95
C PHE A 173 -14.36 -6.50 4.65
N ILE A 174 -13.31 -7.10 5.19
CA ILE A 174 -13.43 -8.25 6.09
C ILE A 174 -14.03 -7.78 7.41
N THR A 175 -15.18 -8.32 7.77
CA THR A 175 -15.93 -7.94 8.99
C THR A 175 -15.99 -9.04 10.03
N GLY A 176 -15.86 -10.30 9.63
CA GLY A 176 -15.86 -11.46 10.53
C GLY A 176 -14.99 -12.58 9.99
N ILE A 177 -14.38 -13.33 10.91
CA ILE A 177 -13.50 -14.46 10.62
C ILE A 177 -13.79 -15.57 11.63
N GLU A 178 -14.03 -16.77 11.11
CA GLU A 178 -13.99 -18.04 11.85
C GLU A 178 -13.11 -19.02 11.05
N PRO A 179 -12.63 -20.13 11.65
CA PRO A 179 -11.91 -21.16 10.91
C PRO A 179 -12.67 -21.63 9.66
N GLY A 180 -12.10 -21.33 8.48
CA GLY A 180 -12.65 -21.66 7.16
C GLY A 180 -13.81 -20.80 6.69
N LYS A 181 -14.09 -19.67 7.36
CA LYS A 181 -15.29 -18.86 7.12
C LYS A 181 -14.98 -17.37 7.19
N LEU A 182 -15.46 -16.64 6.20
CA LEU A 182 -15.30 -15.18 6.11
C LEU A 182 -16.66 -14.49 5.93
N TRP A 183 -16.75 -13.30 6.50
CA TRP A 183 -17.84 -12.35 6.31
C TRP A 183 -17.28 -11.02 5.84
N PHE A 184 -18.01 -10.42 4.92
CA PHE A 184 -17.62 -9.24 4.21
C PHE A 184 -18.68 -8.15 4.32
N LYS A 185 -18.27 -6.92 4.06
CA LYS A 185 -19.16 -5.80 3.81
C LYS A 185 -18.75 -5.18 2.48
N SER A 186 -19.68 -5.10 1.54
CA SER A 186 -19.47 -4.38 0.28
C SER A 186 -19.09 -2.93 0.57
N ARG A 187 -18.07 -2.43 -0.13
CA ARG A 187 -17.64 -1.05 -0.02
C ARG A 187 -18.61 -0.11 -0.73
N GLN A 188 -19.16 -0.53 -1.87
CA GLN A 188 -20.10 0.27 -2.66
C GLN A 188 -21.49 0.34 -2.03
N THR A 189 -22.08 -0.80 -1.66
CA THR A 189 -23.48 -0.86 -1.17
C THR A 189 -23.59 -0.87 0.34
N GLY A 190 -22.50 -1.21 1.05
CA GLY A 190 -22.52 -1.40 2.50
C GLY A 190 -23.21 -2.70 2.95
N GLU A 191 -23.65 -3.54 2.01
CA GLU A 191 -24.33 -4.80 2.30
C GLU A 191 -23.39 -5.80 2.94
N LYS A 192 -23.92 -6.58 3.88
CA LYS A 192 -23.19 -7.67 4.53
C LYS A 192 -23.26 -8.89 3.63
N VAL A 193 -22.11 -9.47 3.32
CA VAL A 193 -21.97 -10.64 2.46
C VAL A 193 -21.33 -11.77 3.26
N GLY A 194 -21.97 -12.93 3.25
CA GLY A 194 -21.53 -14.10 3.99
C GLY A 194 -22.68 -15.10 4.16
N LEU A 195 -22.41 -16.36 4.42
CA LEU A 195 -21.11 -16.99 4.68
C LEU A 195 -20.30 -17.23 3.39
N VAL A 196 -19.00 -16.88 3.39
CA VAL A 196 -18.03 -17.31 2.36
C VAL A 196 -17.12 -18.39 2.95
N ILE A 197 -17.09 -19.56 2.32
CA ILE A 197 -16.26 -20.70 2.76
C ILE A 197 -14.92 -20.67 2.02
N VAL A 198 -13.84 -20.73 2.79
CA VAL A 198 -12.45 -20.83 2.31
C VAL A 198 -11.68 -21.87 3.14
N PRO A 199 -10.52 -22.35 2.68
CA PRO A 199 -9.66 -23.17 3.53
C PRO A 199 -9.22 -22.43 4.80
N GLU A 200 -9.08 -23.17 5.90
CA GLU A 200 -8.73 -22.59 7.20
C GLU A 200 -7.42 -21.79 7.17
N TYR A 201 -6.41 -22.30 6.47
CA TYR A 201 -5.11 -21.64 6.34
C TYR A 201 -5.24 -20.22 5.74
N ILE A 202 -6.18 -19.99 4.81
CA ILE A 202 -6.46 -18.66 4.26
C ILE A 202 -7.13 -17.79 5.33
N SER A 203 -8.22 -18.28 5.93
CA SER A 203 -8.96 -17.51 6.95
C SER A 203 -8.10 -17.11 8.15
N SER A 204 -7.12 -17.93 8.52
CA SER A 204 -6.23 -17.70 9.65
C SER A 204 -5.25 -16.53 9.45
N MET A 205 -4.99 -16.18 8.18
CA MET A 205 -4.09 -15.07 7.81
C MET A 205 -4.82 -13.73 7.63
N CYS A 206 -6.13 -13.78 7.38
CA CYS A 206 -6.97 -12.61 7.21
C CYS A 206 -7.08 -11.80 8.51
N LYS A 207 -7.35 -10.50 8.38
CA LYS A 207 -7.62 -9.62 9.52
C LYS A 207 -8.89 -8.80 9.27
N PRO A 208 -9.72 -8.54 10.30
CA PRO A 208 -10.82 -7.60 10.19
C PRO A 208 -10.31 -6.21 9.76
N GLY A 209 -11.08 -5.53 8.91
CA GLY A 209 -10.75 -4.21 8.38
C GLY A 209 -9.82 -4.21 7.16
N TRP A 210 -9.27 -5.37 6.76
CA TRP A 210 -8.61 -5.49 5.46
C TRP A 210 -9.63 -5.45 4.33
N THR A 211 -9.22 -4.96 3.17
CA THR A 211 -10.06 -4.84 1.97
C THR A 211 -9.56 -5.79 0.90
N ILE A 212 -10.46 -6.48 0.20
CA ILE A 212 -10.11 -7.35 -0.93
C ILE A 212 -11.05 -7.09 -2.11
N CYS A 213 -10.51 -7.09 -3.33
CA CYS A 213 -11.31 -7.10 -4.55
C CYS A 213 -11.74 -8.54 -4.85
N LEU A 214 -13.05 -8.81 -4.90
CA LEU A 214 -13.58 -10.14 -5.18
C LEU A 214 -14.72 -10.07 -6.18
N LEU A 215 -14.82 -11.10 -7.02
CA LEU A 215 -16.06 -11.46 -7.68
C LEU A 215 -16.70 -12.58 -6.87
N LEU A 216 -17.83 -12.30 -6.23
CA LEU A 216 -18.57 -13.25 -5.40
C LEU A 216 -19.83 -13.75 -6.12
N GLY A 217 -20.05 -15.05 -6.06
CA GLY A 217 -21.22 -15.72 -6.62
C GLY A 217 -22.03 -16.41 -5.55
N LYS A 218 -23.34 -16.18 -5.52
CA LYS A 218 -24.25 -16.85 -4.59
C LYS A 218 -24.68 -18.19 -5.14
N ASN A 219 -24.32 -19.26 -4.43
CA ASN A 219 -24.70 -20.63 -4.76
C ASN A 219 -25.49 -21.22 -3.58
N GLY A 220 -26.82 -21.28 -3.73
CA GLY A 220 -27.71 -21.67 -2.63
C GLY A 220 -27.68 -20.65 -1.49
N LYS A 221 -27.28 -21.10 -0.29
CA LYS A 221 -27.20 -20.25 0.93
C LYS A 221 -25.80 -19.69 1.19
N VAL A 222 -24.81 -20.05 0.38
CA VAL A 222 -23.41 -19.64 0.59
C VAL A 222 -22.91 -18.79 -0.57
N TRP A 223 -21.99 -17.90 -0.24
CA TRP A 223 -21.24 -17.12 -1.20
C TRP A 223 -19.94 -17.85 -1.53
N LYS A 224 -19.57 -17.85 -2.81
CA LYS A 224 -18.37 -18.48 -3.34
C LYS A 224 -17.53 -17.44 -4.05
N ILE A 225 -16.21 -17.58 -3.96
CA ILE A 225 -15.27 -16.73 -4.68
C ILE A 225 -15.20 -17.25 -6.11
N LEU A 226 -15.60 -16.41 -7.06
CA LEU A 226 -15.50 -16.69 -8.50
C LEU A 226 -14.14 -16.22 -9.03
N GLU A 227 -13.74 -15.02 -8.62
CA GLU A 227 -12.43 -14.42 -8.94
C GLU A 227 -11.94 -13.61 -7.74
N SER A 228 -10.61 -13.44 -7.65
CA SER A 228 -9.97 -12.65 -6.61
C SER A 228 -8.93 -11.72 -7.21
N GLY A 229 -8.98 -10.46 -6.82
CA GLY A 229 -7.91 -9.50 -7.02
C GLY A 229 -7.04 -9.35 -5.77
N ASN A 230 -6.50 -8.15 -5.58
CA ASN A 230 -5.57 -7.83 -4.51
C ASN A 230 -6.25 -7.69 -3.14
N MET A 231 -5.55 -8.15 -2.11
CA MET A 231 -5.82 -7.89 -0.69
C MET A 231 -5.00 -6.68 -0.21
N TYR A 232 -5.64 -5.77 0.53
CA TYR A 232 -5.06 -4.54 1.04
C TYR A 232 -5.09 -4.54 2.58
N PRO A 233 -3.94 -4.32 3.26
CA PRO A 233 -3.82 -4.35 4.72
C PRO A 233 -4.29 -3.06 5.40
N CYS A 234 -5.11 -2.25 4.72
CA CYS A 234 -5.68 -1.01 5.22
C CYS A 234 -7.00 -0.72 4.50
N LEU A 235 -7.74 0.27 5.00
CA LEU A 235 -8.86 0.85 4.26
C LEU A 235 -8.32 1.43 2.96
N VAL A 236 -8.86 0.97 1.84
CA VAL A 236 -8.62 1.61 0.56
C VAL A 236 -9.57 2.80 0.44
N PHE A 237 -9.02 4.00 0.37
CA PHE A 237 -9.72 5.22 -0.04
C PHE A 237 -9.44 5.40 -1.54
N VAL A 238 -10.16 4.68 -2.39
CA VAL A 238 -10.31 5.08 -3.81
C VAL A 238 -11.42 6.10 -3.91
#